data_AF-D5ZXJ4-F1
#
_entry.id   AF-D5ZXJ4-F1
#
_cell.length_a   1.000
_cell.length_b   1.000
_cell.length_c   1.000
_cell.angle_alpha   90.00
_cell.angle_beta   90.00
_cell.angle_gamma   90.00
#
_symmetry.space_group_name_H-M   'P 1'
#
loop_
_entity.id
_entity.type
_entity.pdbx_description
1 polymer ?
#
loop_
_entity_poly.entity_id
_entity_poly.type
_entity_poly.pdbx_seq_one_letter_code
_entity_poly.pdbx_strand_id
1 'polypeptide(L)'
;MRDEPTGGHDSATWSPLDSDGWYAARNATTALRDALVRAGLEKDFPYLRADLNAFGHSLVELGRVSPDTAERLAELLRLALASGFGADRGGLGHASTTANEHKGRT
;
A
#
# COMPACT_ATOMS: atom_id res chain seq x y z
N MET A 1 16.51 20.10 49.43
CA MET A 1 15.37 19.48 48.73
C MET A 1 15.01 20.41 47.60
N ARG A 2 15.22 19.98 46.36
CA ARG A 2 14.89 20.72 45.14
C ARG A 2 13.96 19.79 44.36
N ASP A 3 12.76 20.27 44.07
CA ASP A 3 11.67 19.49 43.50
C ASP A 3 12.04 18.91 42.13
N GLU A 4 11.92 17.60 41.99
CA GLU A 4 11.99 16.88 40.71
C GLU A 4 10.66 17.08 39.96
N PRO A 5 10.66 17.58 38.71
CA PRO A 5 9.47 17.55 37.88
C PRO A 5 9.19 16.10 37.46
N THR A 6 8.29 15.47 38.21
CA THR A 6 7.65 14.19 37.88
C THR A 6 6.64 14.46 36.77
N GLY A 7 6.91 14.00 35.55
CA GLY A 7 6.02 14.24 34.43
C GLY A 7 6.57 13.70 33.13
N GLY A 8 6.85 12.39 33.13
CA GLY A 8 7.14 11.65 31.92
C GLY A 8 5.96 11.74 30.96
N HIS A 9 6.03 12.70 30.03
CA HIS A 9 5.46 12.46 28.72
C HIS A 9 6.37 11.41 28.09
N ASP A 10 5.92 10.17 28.16
CA ASP A 10 6.45 9.11 27.31
C ASP A 10 6.28 9.59 25.86
N SER A 11 7.35 10.18 25.32
CA SER A 11 7.41 10.65 23.94
C SER A 11 7.39 9.49 22.94
N ALA A 12 7.31 8.24 23.41
CA ALA A 12 6.93 7.10 22.61
C ALA A 12 5.39 6.94 22.61
N THR A 13 4.66 7.95 22.14
CA THR A 13 3.35 7.68 21.53
C THR A 13 3.63 6.83 20.29
N TRP A 14 3.69 5.51 20.48
CA TRP A 14 3.55 4.56 19.39
C TRP A 14 2.14 4.75 18.85
N SER A 15 1.98 5.67 17.89
CA SER A 15 0.81 5.63 17.02
C SER A 15 0.79 4.22 16.43
N PRO A 16 -0.26 3.42 16.67
CA PRO A 16 -0.37 2.13 16.01
C PRO A 16 -0.20 2.42 14.53
N LEU A 17 0.86 1.89 13.93
CA LEU A 17 1.21 2.05 12.51
C LEU A 17 -0.10 2.10 11.73
N ASP A 18 -0.34 3.22 11.07
CA ASP A 18 -1.56 3.59 10.36
C ASP A 18 -2.26 2.35 9.79
N SER A 19 -3.21 1.77 10.55
CA SER A 19 -3.66 0.38 10.34
C SER A 19 -4.28 0.20 8.97
N ASP A 20 -4.85 1.29 8.46
CA ASP A 20 -5.52 1.37 7.17
C ASP A 20 -4.54 1.15 6.01
N GLY A 21 -3.32 1.67 6.10
CA GLY A 21 -2.28 1.46 5.08
C GLY A 21 -1.86 0.00 4.98
N TRP A 22 -1.67 -0.67 6.13
CA TRP A 22 -1.36 -2.10 6.16
C TRP A 22 -2.49 -2.95 5.57
N TYR A 23 -3.75 -2.69 5.97
CA TYR A 23 -4.89 -3.42 5.43
C TYR A 23 -5.09 -3.14 3.94
N ALA A 24 -4.85 -1.92 3.46
CA ALA A 24 -4.89 -1.58 2.04
C ALA A 24 -3.88 -2.41 1.23
N ALA A 25 -2.61 -2.45 1.64
CA ALA A 25 -1.59 -3.27 0.97
C ALA A 25 -1.96 -4.76 0.99
N ARG A 26 -2.42 -5.28 2.13
CA ARG A 26 -2.82 -6.68 2.28
C ARG A 26 -4.00 -7.05 1.37
N ASN A 27 -5.02 -6.20 1.32
CA ASN A 27 -6.20 -6.40 0.48
C ASN A 27 -5.84 -6.33 -1.00
N ALA A 28 -5.03 -5.34 -1.40
CA ALA A 28 -4.54 -5.22 -2.77
C ALA A 28 -3.71 -6.44 -3.20
N THR A 29 -2.81 -6.92 -2.32
CA THR A 29 -2.00 -8.13 -2.57
C THR A 29 -2.88 -9.37 -2.74
N THR A 30 -3.90 -9.52 -1.89
CA THR A 30 -4.85 -10.64 -1.98
C THR A 30 -5.64 -10.60 -3.28
N ALA A 31 -6.17 -9.42 -3.65
CA ALA A 31 -6.88 -9.24 -4.90
C ALA A 31 -5.98 -9.54 -6.13
N LEU A 32 -4.72 -9.11 -6.09
CA LEU A 32 -3.76 -9.41 -7.15
C LEU A 32 -3.47 -10.92 -7.23
N ARG A 33 -3.25 -11.59 -6.10
CA ARG A 33 -3.06 -13.04 -6.06
C ARG A 33 -4.23 -13.78 -6.68
N ASP A 34 -5.46 -13.39 -6.35
CA ASP A 34 -6.66 -14.03 -6.90
C ASP A 34 -6.77 -13.85 -8.41
N ALA A 35 -6.39 -12.67 -8.93
CA ALA A 35 -6.33 -12.42 -10.37
C ALA A 35 -5.25 -13.29 -11.05
N LEU A 36 -4.07 -13.41 -10.45
CA LEU A 36 -2.97 -14.23 -10.96
C LEU A 36 -3.33 -15.72 -10.97
N VAL A 37 -4.01 -16.23 -9.93
CA VAL A 37 -4.52 -17.61 -9.89
C VAL A 37 -5.53 -17.85 -11.02
N ARG A 38 -6.44 -16.91 -11.27
CA ARG A 38 -7.41 -17.02 -12.38
C ARG A 38 -6.72 -17.00 -13.75
N ALA A 39 -5.56 -16.34 -13.86
CA ALA A 39 -4.73 -16.32 -15.05
C ALA A 39 -3.78 -17.54 -15.15
N GLY A 40 -3.72 -18.41 -14.14
CA GLY A 40 -2.80 -19.56 -14.08
C GLY A 40 -1.33 -19.17 -13.89
N LEU A 41 -1.06 -18.00 -13.29
CA LEU A 41 0.27 -17.43 -13.10
C LEU A 41 0.75 -17.48 -11.63
N GLU A 42 0.04 -18.16 -10.72
CA GLU A 42 0.31 -18.10 -9.29
C GLU A 42 1.71 -18.58 -8.89
N LYS A 43 2.29 -19.47 -9.70
CA LYS A 43 3.63 -20.02 -9.47
C LYS A 43 4.74 -19.08 -9.94
N ASP A 44 4.42 -18.13 -10.80
CA ASP A 44 5.39 -17.20 -11.40
C ASP A 44 5.71 -16.01 -10.48
N PHE A 45 4.94 -15.83 -9.40
CA PHE A 45 5.09 -14.76 -8.40
C PHE A 45 5.28 -15.30 -6.98
N PRO A 46 6.33 -16.11 -6.70
CA PRO A 46 6.51 -16.77 -5.40
C PRO A 46 6.79 -15.80 -4.24
N TYR A 47 7.18 -14.57 -4.53
CA TYR A 47 7.56 -13.55 -3.55
C TYR A 47 6.52 -12.42 -3.41
N LEU A 48 5.31 -12.59 -3.98
CA LEU A 48 4.26 -11.60 -3.90
C LEU A 48 3.87 -11.31 -2.45
N ARG A 49 3.98 -10.05 -2.01
CA ARG A 49 3.68 -9.64 -0.63
C ARG A 49 3.22 -8.20 -0.51
N ALA A 50 2.50 -7.93 0.57
CA ALA A 50 2.23 -6.59 1.06
C ALA A 50 3.45 -6.07 1.84
N ASP A 51 3.79 -4.80 1.67
CA ASP A 51 4.85 -4.14 2.43
C ASP A 51 4.44 -2.72 2.86
N LEU A 52 5.12 -2.17 3.87
CA LEU A 52 5.07 -0.78 4.28
C LEU A 52 6.49 -0.20 4.20
N ASN A 53 6.66 0.94 3.54
CA ASN A 53 7.95 1.62 3.61
C ASN A 53 8.15 2.30 4.99
N ALA A 54 9.36 2.82 5.22
CA ALA A 54 9.71 3.54 6.45
C ALA A 54 8.86 4.81 6.70
N PHE A 55 8.13 5.30 5.69
CA PHE A 55 7.22 6.43 5.79
C PHE A 55 5.77 6.02 6.05
N GLY A 56 5.49 4.71 6.19
CA GLY A 56 4.14 4.19 6.41
C GLY A 56 3.29 4.06 5.15
N HIS A 57 3.84 4.28 3.95
CA HIS A 57 3.09 4.09 2.72
C HIS A 57 2.97 2.60 2.37
N SER A 58 1.77 2.21 1.97
CA SER A 58 1.40 0.86 1.57
C SER A 58 1.91 0.50 0.18
N LEU A 59 2.59 -0.64 0.04
CA LEU A 59 3.10 -1.15 -1.23
C LEU A 59 2.69 -2.62 -1.46
N VAL A 60 2.64 -3.00 -2.74
CA VAL A 60 2.57 -4.41 -3.16
C VAL A 60 3.85 -4.74 -3.89
N GLU A 61 4.61 -5.69 -3.37
CA GLU A 61 5.87 -6.13 -3.95
C GLU A 61 5.67 -7.45 -4.70
N LEU A 62 6.04 -7.49 -5.98
CA LEU A 62 6.02 -8.72 -6.78
C LEU A 62 7.23 -9.61 -6.48
N GLY A 63 8.31 -9.02 -5.96
CA GLY A 63 9.62 -9.65 -5.79
C GLY A 63 10.29 -9.99 -7.13
N ARG A 64 11.06 -11.07 -7.15
CA ARG A 64 11.79 -11.52 -8.35
C ARG A 64 10.85 -12.29 -9.27
N VAL A 65 10.80 -11.88 -10.53
CA VAL A 65 10.03 -12.53 -11.61
C VAL A 65 10.95 -12.84 -12.79
N SER A 66 10.65 -13.88 -13.57
CA SER A 66 11.42 -14.17 -14.80
C SER A 66 11.09 -13.18 -15.92
N PRO A 67 11.97 -13.02 -16.93
CA PRO A 67 11.66 -12.22 -18.11
C PRO A 67 10.35 -12.64 -18.80
N ASP A 68 10.15 -13.94 -19.03
CA ASP A 68 8.90 -14.47 -19.60
C ASP A 68 7.66 -14.09 -18.78
N THR A 69 7.78 -14.10 -17.45
CA THR A 69 6.69 -13.71 -16.54
C THR A 69 6.38 -12.22 -16.69
N ALA A 70 7.41 -11.38 -16.77
CA ALA A 70 7.25 -9.94 -16.96
C ALA A 70 6.57 -9.61 -18.29
N GLU A 71 6.93 -10.31 -19.37
CA GLU A 71 6.29 -10.17 -20.68
C GLU A 71 4.80 -10.58 -20.64
N ARG A 72 4.49 -11.71 -20.02
CA ARG A 72 3.10 -12.16 -19.83
C ARG A 72 2.29 -11.16 -19.01
N LEU A 73 2.87 -10.61 -17.94
CA LEU A 73 2.21 -9.58 -17.12
C LEU A 73 1.96 -8.30 -17.94
N ALA A 74 2.95 -7.85 -18.72
CA ALA A 74 2.80 -6.69 -19.59
C ALA A 74 1.67 -6.89 -20.62
N GLU A 75 1.58 -8.09 -21.20
CA GLU A 75 0.54 -8.43 -22.16
C GLU A 75 -0.86 -8.45 -21.51
N LEU A 76 -0.98 -9.00 -20.30
CA LEU A 76 -2.25 -8.96 -19.53
C LEU A 76 -2.68 -7.53 -19.23
N LEU A 77 -1.75 -6.66 -18.82
CA LEU A 77 -2.04 -5.24 -18.57
C LEU A 77 -2.48 -4.53 -19.86
N ARG A 78 -1.83 -4.83 -20.99
CA ARG A 78 -2.21 -4.29 -22.30
C ARG A 78 -3.63 -4.71 -22.69
N LEU A 79 -3.97 -5.99 -22.52
CA LEU A 79 -5.30 -6.52 -22.81
C LEU A 79 -6.37 -5.90 -21.90
N ALA A 80 -6.06 -5.74 -20.60
CA ALA A 80 -6.95 -5.08 -19.65
C ALA A 80 -7.27 -3.64 -20.10
N LEU A 81 -6.25 -2.84 -20.42
CA LEU A 81 -6.43 -1.47 -20.90
C LEU A 81 -7.25 -1.42 -22.21
N ALA A 82 -6.98 -2.32 -23.15
CA ALA A 82 -7.73 -2.43 -24.39
C ALA A 82 -9.20 -2.82 -24.17
N SER A 83 -9.51 -3.59 -23.13
CA SER A 83 -10.88 -3.96 -22.75
C SER A 83 -11.67 -2.85 -22.03
N GLY A 84 -11.05 -1.69 -21.79
CA GLY A 84 -11.67 -0.57 -21.07
C GLY A 84 -11.50 -0.66 -19.54
N PHE A 85 -10.73 -1.62 -19.03
CA PHE A 85 -10.38 -1.72 -17.62
C PHE A 85 -9.48 -0.52 -17.24
N GLY A 86 -10.07 0.50 -16.64
CA GLY A 86 -9.38 1.74 -16.22
C GLY A 86 -10.14 3.03 -16.55
N ALA A 87 -11.04 3.02 -17.54
CA ALA A 87 -11.83 4.21 -17.90
C ALA A 87 -12.81 4.63 -16.78
N ASP A 88 -13.27 3.69 -15.97
CA ASP A 88 -14.25 3.89 -14.89
C ASP A 88 -13.62 4.37 -13.56
N ARG A 89 -12.29 4.27 -13.42
CA ARG A 89 -11.59 4.57 -12.16
C ARG A 89 -11.07 6.01 -12.06
N GLY A 90 -11.26 6.84 -13.10
CA GLY A 90 -10.83 8.23 -13.14
C GLY A 90 -11.66 9.20 -12.29
N GLY A 91 -12.78 8.76 -11.68
CA GLY A 91 -13.69 9.61 -10.89
C GLY A 91 -13.43 9.64 -9.38
N LEU A 92 -12.65 8.70 -8.83
CA LEU A 92 -12.33 8.67 -7.41
C LEU A 92 -10.95 9.26 -7.21
N GLY A 93 -10.91 10.59 -7.20
CA GLY A 93 -9.76 11.36 -6.76
C GLY A 93 -9.25 10.80 -5.44
N HIS A 94 -7.99 10.38 -5.44
CA HIS A 94 -7.23 10.15 -4.22
C HIS A 94 -7.05 11.53 -3.57
N ALA A 95 -8.10 12.00 -2.91
CA ALA A 95 -8.00 13.05 -1.93
C ALA A 95 -7.16 12.45 -0.80
N SER A 96 -5.84 12.60 -0.91
CA SER A 96 -4.99 12.70 0.25
C SER A 96 -5.51 13.89 1.03
N THR A 97 -6.50 13.66 1.89
CA THR A 97 -6.88 14.58 2.95
C THR A 97 -5.69 14.64 3.89
N THR A 98 -4.70 15.45 3.54
CA THR A 98 -3.82 16.03 4.55
C THR A 98 -4.72 16.93 5.38
N ALA A 99 -5.19 16.38 6.50
CA ALA A 99 -5.94 17.13 7.49
C ALA A 99 -5.12 18.36 7.88
N ASN A 100 -5.66 19.52 7.50
CA ASN A 100 -5.22 20.84 7.91
C ASN A 100 -5.52 21.06 9.41
N GLU A 101 -4.82 22.04 9.97
CA GLU A 101 -5.06 22.75 11.23
C GLU A 101 -4.35 22.26 12.50
N HIS A 102 -3.17 22.84 12.75
CA HIS A 102 -2.95 23.49 14.04
C HIS A 102 -2.73 25.00 13.85
N LYS A 103 -3.87 25.69 13.78
CA LYS A 103 -4.00 27.14 13.94
C LYS A 103 -3.71 27.50 15.39
N GLY A 104 -2.77 28.42 15.60
CA GLY A 104 -2.68 29.21 16.83
C GLY A 104 -1.38 29.04 17.61
N ARG A 105 -0.45 29.98 17.42
CA ARG A 105 0.38 30.43 18.53
C ARG A 105 0.47 31.95 18.51
N THR A 106 -0.14 32.51 19.54
CA THR A 106 -0.05 33.88 20.05
C THR A 106 1.38 34.39 20.14
#